data_AF-A0A434L7E9-F1
#
_entry.id   AF-A0A434L7E9-F1
#
_cell.length_a   1.000
_cell.length_b   1.000
_cell.length_c   1.000
_cell.angle_alpha   90.00
_cell.angle_beta   90.00
_cell.angle_gamma   90.00
#
_symmetry.space_group_name_H-M   'P 1'
#
loop_
_entity.id
_entity.type
_entity.pdbx_description
1 polymer ?
#
loop_
_entity_poly.entity_id
_entity_poly.type
_entity_poly.pdbx_seq_one_letter_code
_entity_poly.pdbx_strand_id
1 'polypeptide(L)'
;HMRKDYDYSADVPKLKMPVMLVFGDSDMYRPEHEIKFYQMLGGGLKDAGWMRENLSQNRLAILPNRTHYDVFFAPELIAVTLPFLNGETKVKTWDEVISE
;
A
#
# COMPACT_ATOMS: atom_id res chain seq x y z
N HIS A 1 -1.09 27.86 9.33
CA HIS A 1 -0.22 26.66 9.32
C HIS A 1 -0.35 25.79 8.07
N MET A 2 -1.49 25.76 7.35
CA MET A 2 -1.69 24.96 6.11
C MET A 2 -1.29 25.67 4.79
N ARG A 3 -0.38 26.66 4.82
CA ARG A 3 0.04 27.44 3.62
C ARG A 3 1.48 27.18 3.17
N LYS A 4 2.19 26.33 3.89
CA LYS A 4 3.57 25.99 3.58
C LYS A 4 3.55 24.67 2.84
N ASP A 5 4.12 24.66 1.65
CA ASP A 5 4.33 23.43 0.90
C ASP A 5 5.40 22.59 1.60
N TYR A 6 5.15 21.29 1.68
CA TYR A 6 6.10 20.31 2.17
C TYR A 6 6.34 19.29 1.06
N ASP A 7 7.60 19.05 0.75
CA ASP A 7 8.02 17.99 -0.15
C ASP A 7 9.04 17.09 0.56
N TYR A 8 8.60 15.87 0.86
CA TYR A 8 9.42 14.84 1.49
C TYR A 8 9.86 13.75 0.48
N SER A 9 9.70 13.98 -0.82
CA SER A 9 9.99 12.98 -1.86
C SER A 9 11.43 12.46 -1.79
N ALA A 10 12.39 13.30 -1.40
CA ALA A 10 13.78 12.91 -1.23
C ALA A 10 14.03 11.99 -0.02
N ASP A 11 13.13 11.99 0.97
CA ASP A 11 13.23 11.19 2.19
C ASP A 11 12.51 9.86 2.09
N VAL A 12 11.49 9.74 1.22
CA VAL A 12 10.73 8.49 1.02
C VAL A 12 11.64 7.28 0.73
N PRO A 13 12.63 7.33 -0.18
CA PRO A 13 13.51 6.19 -0.45
C PRO A 13 14.47 5.84 0.71
N LYS A 14 14.58 6.73 1.71
CA LYS A 14 15.41 6.50 2.90
C LYS A 14 14.71 5.61 3.93
N LEU A 15 13.40 5.43 3.85
CA LEU A 15 12.65 4.51 4.70
C LEU A 15 13.10 3.07 4.44
N LYS A 16 13.61 2.40 5.48
CA LYS A 16 14.18 1.04 5.39
C LYS A 16 13.28 -0.06 5.94
N MET A 17 12.27 0.31 6.72
CA MET A 17 11.24 -0.59 7.20
C MET A 17 10.18 -0.85 6.11
N PRO A 18 9.42 -1.95 6.19
CA PRO A 18 8.22 -2.11 5.38
C PRO A 18 7.25 -0.94 5.59
N VAL A 19 6.68 -0.43 4.50
CA VAL A 19 5.69 0.65 4.49
C VAL A 19 4.44 0.19 3.74
N MET A 20 3.26 0.44 4.33
CA MET A 20 1.97 0.28 3.67
C MET A 20 1.32 1.64 3.48
N LEU A 21 0.90 1.93 2.26
CA LEU A 21 0.05 3.07 1.92
C LEU A 21 -1.39 2.58 1.73
N VAL A 22 -2.36 3.30 2.31
CA VAL A 22 -3.79 3.02 2.13
C VAL A 22 -4.51 4.32 1.78
N PHE A 23 -5.20 4.32 0.65
CA PHE A 23 -5.97 5.46 0.14
C PHE A 23 -7.39 5.03 -0.23
N GLY A 24 -8.30 5.98 -0.38
CA GLY A 24 -9.58 5.75 -1.05
C GLY A 24 -9.47 5.90 -2.57
N ASP A 25 -10.31 5.20 -3.34
CA ASP A 25 -10.38 5.41 -4.80
C ASP A 25 -10.91 6.80 -5.19
N SER A 26 -11.58 7.48 -4.27
CA SER A 26 -12.15 8.82 -4.39
C SER A 26 -11.56 9.78 -3.35
N ASP A 27 -10.27 9.61 -3.02
CA ASP A 27 -9.53 10.47 -2.09
C ASP A 27 -9.36 11.90 -2.62
N MET A 28 -8.95 12.83 -1.76
CA MET A 28 -8.56 14.18 -2.19
C MET A 28 -7.23 14.17 -2.96
N TYR A 29 -6.41 13.15 -2.74
CA TYR A 29 -5.16 12.95 -3.47
C TYR A 29 -5.45 12.38 -4.85
N ARG A 30 -4.62 12.77 -5.81
CA ARG A 30 -4.70 12.23 -7.16
C ARG A 30 -4.04 10.84 -7.18
N PRO A 31 -4.64 9.82 -7.82
CA PRO A 31 -4.05 8.48 -7.90
C PRO A 31 -2.62 8.46 -8.45
N GLU A 32 -2.26 9.38 -9.36
CA GLU A 32 -0.89 9.48 -9.89
C GLU A 32 0.13 9.80 -8.80
N HIS A 33 -0.23 10.60 -7.80
CA HIS A 33 0.65 10.92 -6.66
C HIS A 33 0.81 9.71 -5.74
N GLU A 34 -0.26 8.98 -5.48
CA GLU A 34 -0.25 7.77 -4.65
C GLU A 34 0.66 6.70 -5.28
N ILE A 35 0.50 6.46 -6.58
CA ILE A 35 1.33 5.54 -7.36
C ILE A 35 2.78 6.01 -7.37
N LYS A 36 3.03 7.31 -7.57
CA LYS A 36 4.40 7.86 -7.56
C LYS A 36 5.08 7.67 -6.20
N PHE A 37 4.36 7.90 -5.10
CA PHE A 37 4.86 7.64 -3.76
C PHE A 37 5.19 6.16 -3.56
N TYR A 38 4.29 5.27 -3.96
CA TYR A 38 4.52 3.82 -3.90
C TYR A 38 5.75 3.39 -4.72
N GLN A 39 5.96 3.98 -5.90
CA GLN A 39 7.16 3.75 -6.71
C GLN A 39 8.44 4.25 -6.03
N MET A 40 8.40 5.38 -5.32
CA MET A 40 9.55 5.86 -4.53
C MET A 40 9.91 4.92 -3.37
N LEU A 41 8.92 4.21 -2.82
CA LEU A 41 9.13 3.09 -1.88
C LEU A 41 9.65 1.82 -2.59
N GLY A 42 9.84 1.82 -3.91
CA GLY A 42 10.27 0.64 -4.67
C GLY A 42 9.15 -0.35 -5.00
N GLY A 43 7.89 0.03 -4.81
CA GLY A 43 6.72 -0.74 -5.22
C GLY A 43 6.34 -0.54 -6.68
N GLY A 44 5.79 -1.55 -7.35
CA GLY A 44 5.21 -1.40 -8.70
C GLY A 44 6.20 -1.05 -9.82
N LEU A 45 7.52 -1.21 -9.59
CA LEU A 45 8.56 -0.91 -10.58
C LEU A 45 8.81 -2.05 -11.58
N LYS A 46 8.40 -3.27 -11.25
CA LYS A 46 8.52 -4.47 -12.08
C LYS A 46 7.50 -5.51 -11.64
N ASP A 47 7.20 -6.46 -12.51
CA ASP A 47 6.41 -7.64 -12.18
C ASP A 47 7.02 -8.40 -11.00
N ALA A 48 6.18 -8.91 -10.08
CA ALA A 48 6.63 -9.59 -8.87
C ALA A 48 7.27 -10.96 -9.17
N GLY A 49 7.06 -11.50 -10.38
CA GLY A 49 7.49 -12.82 -10.77
C GLY A 49 6.57 -13.92 -10.23
N TRP A 50 6.58 -15.07 -10.90
CA TRP A 50 5.78 -16.24 -10.52
C TRP A 50 6.09 -16.73 -9.11
N MET A 51 7.37 -16.67 -8.71
CA MET A 51 7.85 -17.09 -7.40
C MET A 51 7.94 -15.92 -6.41
N ARG A 52 7.38 -14.75 -6.76
CA ARG A 52 7.37 -13.54 -5.93
C ARG A 52 8.78 -12.97 -5.68
N GLU A 53 9.77 -13.32 -6.51
CA GLU A 53 11.18 -12.94 -6.38
C GLU A 53 11.44 -11.43 -6.45
N ASN A 54 10.51 -10.68 -7.06
CA ASN A 54 10.57 -9.23 -7.20
C ASN A 54 9.50 -8.52 -6.37
N LEU A 55 8.76 -9.24 -5.54
CA LEU A 55 7.71 -8.66 -4.71
C LEU A 55 8.32 -7.64 -3.73
N SER A 56 7.87 -6.39 -3.82
CA SER A 56 8.27 -5.35 -2.87
C SER A 56 7.90 -5.74 -1.44
N GLN A 57 8.68 -5.30 -0.45
CA GLN A 57 8.27 -5.38 0.96
C GLN A 57 7.15 -4.38 1.29
N ASN A 58 6.99 -3.35 0.45
CA ASN A 58 6.01 -2.30 0.63
C ASN A 58 4.65 -2.69 0.04
N ARG A 59 3.59 -2.06 0.52
CA ARG A 59 2.20 -2.37 0.13
C ARG A 59 1.45 -1.10 -0.28
N LEU A 60 0.55 -1.25 -1.24
CA LEU A 60 -0.41 -0.23 -1.64
C LEU A 60 -1.80 -0.87 -1.60
N ALA A 61 -2.73 -0.25 -0.89
CA ALA A 61 -4.14 -0.60 -0.91
C ALA A 61 -4.96 0.63 -1.31
N ILE A 62 -5.84 0.46 -2.30
CA ILE A 62 -6.84 1.45 -2.69
C ILE A 62 -8.20 0.88 -2.31
N LEU A 63 -8.87 1.53 -1.36
CA LEU A 63 -10.17 1.10 -0.84
C LEU A 63 -11.29 1.65 -1.72
N PRO A 64 -12.20 0.80 -2.23
CA PRO A 64 -13.26 1.23 -3.12
C PRO A 64 -14.34 2.03 -2.38
N ASN A 65 -14.95 3.00 -3.06
CA ASN A 65 -16.03 3.83 -2.52
C ASN A 65 -15.64 4.55 -1.21
N ARG A 66 -14.41 5.08 -1.16
CA ARG A 66 -13.90 5.83 -0.01
C ARG A 66 -13.34 7.18 -0.43
N THR A 67 -13.58 8.17 0.42
CA THR A 67 -13.01 9.51 0.31
C THR A 67 -12.00 9.75 1.44
N HIS A 68 -11.24 10.84 1.34
CA HIS A 68 -10.36 11.29 2.41
C HIS A 68 -11.07 11.42 3.77
N TYR A 69 -12.37 11.74 3.73
CA TYR A 69 -13.15 12.09 4.90
C TYR A 69 -13.80 10.89 5.60
N ASP A 70 -13.80 9.72 4.96
CA ASP A 70 -14.46 8.52 5.49
C ASP A 70 -13.57 7.27 5.48
N VAL A 71 -12.39 7.30 4.87
CA VAL A 71 -11.50 6.12 4.76
C VAL A 71 -11.15 5.51 6.12
N PHE A 72 -11.06 6.32 7.17
CA PHE A 72 -10.75 5.86 8.54
C PHE A 72 -11.94 5.20 9.26
N PHE A 73 -13.15 5.29 8.71
CA PHE A 73 -14.31 4.52 9.16
C PHE A 73 -14.48 3.20 8.39
N ALA A 74 -13.67 2.96 7.35
CA ALA A 74 -13.80 1.79 6.50
C ALA A 74 -13.48 0.50 7.29
N PRO A 75 -14.40 -0.47 7.42
CA PRO A 75 -14.05 -1.76 8.02
C PRO A 75 -12.94 -2.48 7.25
N GLU A 76 -12.85 -2.24 5.94
CA GLU A 76 -11.81 -2.79 5.08
C GLU A 76 -10.42 -2.29 5.47
N LEU A 77 -10.29 -1.07 6.02
CA LEU A 77 -9.00 -0.52 6.46
C LEU A 77 -8.34 -1.44 7.49
N ILE A 78 -9.09 -1.90 8.48
CA ILE A 78 -8.57 -2.82 9.51
C ILE A 78 -8.20 -4.16 8.86
N ALA A 79 -9.08 -4.69 8.01
CA ALA A 79 -8.87 -5.98 7.35
C ALA A 79 -7.59 -6.00 6.50
N VAL A 80 -7.25 -4.91 5.82
CA VAL A 80 -6.04 -4.83 4.98
C VAL A 80 -4.78 -4.46 5.76
N THR A 81 -4.88 -3.67 6.83
CA THR A 81 -3.71 -3.18 7.58
C THR A 81 -3.23 -4.12 8.67
N LEU A 82 -4.14 -4.83 9.35
CA LEU A 82 -3.78 -5.66 10.50
C LEU A 82 -2.81 -6.81 10.14
N PRO A 83 -3.00 -7.57 9.05
CA PRO A 83 -2.02 -8.59 8.64
C PRO A 83 -0.62 -7.99 8.38
N PHE A 84 -0.56 -6.82 7.74
CA PHE A 84 0.70 -6.12 7.48
C PHE A 84 1.41 -5.73 8.79
N LEU A 85 0.67 -5.18 9.75
CA LEU A 85 1.20 -4.81 11.08
C LEU A 85 1.64 -6.03 11.89
N ASN A 86 0.97 -7.18 11.72
CA ASN A 86 1.34 -8.45 12.33
C ASN A 86 2.55 -9.13 11.65
N GLY A 87 3.06 -8.57 10.55
CA GLY A 87 4.15 -9.19 9.77
C GLY A 87 3.72 -10.43 8.98
N GLU A 88 2.42 -10.58 8.73
CA GLU A 88 1.87 -11.68 7.94
C GLU A 88 2.24 -11.48 6.46
N THR A 89 3.10 -12.36 5.96
CA THR A 89 3.61 -12.29 4.58
C THR A 89 3.30 -13.54 3.75
N LYS A 90 2.81 -14.59 4.40
CA LYS A 90 2.43 -15.84 3.75
C LYS A 90 1.10 -15.67 3.03
N VAL A 91 1.08 -16.05 1.76
CA VAL A 91 -0.15 -16.23 0.99
C VAL A 91 -0.39 -17.73 0.85
N LYS A 92 -1.66 -18.13 0.79
CA LYS A 92 -2.01 -19.53 0.47
C LYS A 92 -1.40 -19.91 -0.88
N THR A 93 -0.74 -21.04 -0.92
CA THR A 93 -0.31 -21.72 -2.14
C THR A 93 -1.53 -22.27 -2.88
N TRP A 94 -1.37 -22.55 -4.18
CA TRP A 94 -2.45 -23.17 -4.97
C TRP A 94 -2.92 -24.50 -4.39
N ASP A 95 -1.98 -25.31 -3.86
CA ASP A 95 -2.30 -26.59 -3.24
C ASP A 95 -3.17 -26.41 -1.98
N GLU A 96 -2.88 -25.38 -1.16
CA GLU A 96 -3.68 -25.06 0.03
C GLU A 96 -5.09 -24.58 -0.35
N VAL A 97 -5.24 -23.79 -1.41
CA VAL A 97 -6.55 -23.28 -1.87
C VAL A 97 -7.44 -24.39 -2.42
N ILE A 98 -6.88 -25.37 -3.13
CA ILE A 98 -7.65 -26.48 -3.75
C ILE A 98 -8.07 -27.53 -2.70
N SER A 99 -7.41 -27.56 -1.54
CA SER A 99 -7.66 -28.53 -0.46
C SER A 99 -8.76 -28.14 0.53
N GLU A 100 -9.31 -26.92 0.43
CA GLU A 100 -10.46 -26.41 1.22
C GLU A 100 -11.80 -26.60 0.50
#